data_AF-A0A2V8VNB9-F1
#
_entry.id   AF-A0A2V8VNB9-F1
#
_cell.length_a   1.000
_cell.length_b   1.000
_cell.length_c   1.000
_cell.angle_alpha   90.00
_cell.angle_beta   90.00
_cell.angle_gamma   90.00
#
_symmetry.space_group_name_H-M   'P 1'
#
loop_
_entity.id
_entity.type
_entity.pdbx_description
1 polymer ?
#
loop_
_entity_poly.entity_id
_entity_poly.type
_entity_poly.pdbx_seq_one_letter_code
_entity_poly.pdbx_strand_id
1 'polypeptide(L)'
;MREQKGYIFHKGKSWFVRYCDDVLQADGTIKRKLVCKKLDVPYCDEYRTVRSVKSFVDEILAPVNGGLLNPQSTMPITEFVEKVYLPEFVEKQLRAASLKQYRDVWNN
;
A
#
# COMPACT_ATOMS: atom_id res chain seq x y z
N MET A 1 -9.10 -12.20 7.93
CA MET A 1 -8.88 -11.23 6.83
C MET A 1 -9.52 -11.79 5.57
N ARG A 2 -10.24 -10.99 4.77
CA ARG A 2 -10.92 -11.50 3.57
C ARG A 2 -9.93 -11.52 2.41
N GLU A 3 -9.52 -12.71 2.00
CA GLU A 3 -8.63 -12.91 0.85
C GLU A 3 -9.32 -12.42 -0.43
N GLN A 4 -8.62 -11.58 -1.19
CA GLN A 4 -9.06 -11.06 -2.49
C GLN A 4 -8.40 -11.86 -3.60
N LYS A 5 -9.20 -12.28 -4.60
CA LYS A 5 -8.70 -12.92 -5.82
C LYS A 5 -8.47 -11.93 -6.98
N GLY A 6 -8.99 -10.71 -6.83
CA GLY A 6 -9.03 -9.71 -7.88
C GLY A 6 -9.93 -10.09 -9.07
N TYR A 7 -10.08 -9.15 -10.01
CA TYR A 7 -10.72 -9.35 -11.30
C TYR A 7 -9.69 -9.15 -12.41
N ILE A 8 -9.38 -10.23 -13.12
CA ILE A 8 -8.33 -10.27 -14.14
C ILE A 8 -8.95 -10.10 -15.52
N PHE A 9 -8.42 -9.18 -16.31
CA PHE A 9 -8.87 -8.96 -17.69
C PHE A 9 -7.70 -8.46 -18.54
N HIS A 10 -7.80 -8.58 -19.86
CA HIS A 10 -6.84 -8.00 -20.78
C HIS A 10 -7.49 -6.90 -21.60
N LYS A 11 -6.67 -5.95 -22.04
CA LYS A 11 -7.07 -4.92 -23.01
C LYS A 11 -5.91 -4.70 -23.97
N GLY A 12 -6.16 -4.95 -25.26
CA GLY A 12 -5.09 -4.98 -26.26
C GLY A 12 -4.06 -6.06 -25.92
N LYS A 13 -2.77 -5.68 -25.95
CA LYS A 13 -1.64 -6.57 -25.68
C LYS A 13 -1.21 -6.61 -24.21
N SER A 14 -2.07 -6.23 -23.27
CA SER A 14 -1.70 -6.12 -21.85
C SER A 14 -2.76 -6.70 -20.93
N TRP A 15 -2.29 -7.31 -19.84
CA TRP A 15 -3.11 -7.81 -18.75
C TRP A 15 -3.25 -6.79 -17.63
N PHE A 16 -4.37 -6.85 -16.94
CA PHE A 16 -4.73 -5.99 -15.82
C PHE A 16 -5.44 -6.80 -14.73
N VAL A 17 -5.26 -6.36 -13.49
CA VAL A 17 -6.04 -6.83 -12.34
C VAL A 17 -6.71 -5.65 -11.65
N ARG A 18 -7.98 -5.83 -11.28
CA ARG A 18 -8.70 -4.93 -10.37
C ARG A 18 -8.86 -5.57 -8.99
N TYR A 19 -8.56 -4.82 -7.94
CA TYR A 19 -8.72 -5.27 -6.56
C TYR A 19 -9.00 -4.08 -5.65
N CYS A 20 -9.51 -4.33 -4.44
CA CYS A 20 -9.71 -3.27 -3.45
C CYS A 20 -8.46 -3.13 -2.61
N ASP A 21 -8.02 -1.89 -2.40
CA ASP A 21 -6.89 -1.55 -1.53
C ASP A 21 -7.32 -0.49 -0.52
N ASP A 22 -6.74 -0.55 0.68
CA ASP A 22 -7.03 0.41 1.74
C ASP A 22 -5.99 1.54 1.65
N VAL A 23 -6.43 2.72 1.22
CA VAL A 23 -5.55 3.85 0.90
C VAL A 23 -5.75 4.95 1.94
N LEU A 24 -4.66 5.39 2.55
CA LEU A 24 -4.68 6.56 3.43
C LEU A 24 -4.99 7.82 2.63
N GLN A 25 -5.97 8.59 3.08
CA GLN A 25 -6.27 9.90 2.52
C GLN A 25 -5.47 10.99 3.24
N ALA A 26 -5.39 12.17 2.62
CA ALA A 26 -4.72 13.34 3.21
C ALA A 26 -5.37 13.82 4.54
N ASP A 27 -6.63 13.45 4.78
CA ASP A 27 -7.37 13.72 6.03
C ASP A 27 -7.05 12.70 7.15
N GLY A 28 -6.14 11.74 6.91
CA GLY A 28 -5.78 10.68 7.85
C GLY A 28 -6.79 9.52 7.92
N THR A 29 -7.89 9.57 7.17
CA THR A 29 -8.85 8.47 7.10
C THR A 29 -8.38 7.39 6.13
N ILE A 30 -8.66 6.14 6.46
CA ILE A 30 -8.41 5.00 5.56
C ILE A 30 -9.66 4.79 4.73
N LYS A 31 -9.54 4.89 3.40
CA LYS A 31 -10.65 4.58 2.48
C LYS A 31 -10.29 3.41 1.58
N ARG A 32 -11.21 2.48 1.47
CA ARG A 32 -11.12 1.37 0.51
C ARG A 32 -11.38 1.89 -0.90
N LYS A 33 -10.39 1.74 -1.80
CA LYS A 33 -10.48 2.16 -3.21
C LYS A 33 -10.32 0.95 -4.12
N LEU A 34 -11.02 0.96 -5.25
CA LEU A 34 -10.81 -0.02 -6.31
C LEU A 34 -9.61 0.42 -7.15
N VAL A 35 -8.53 -0.37 -7.11
CA VAL A 35 -7.30 -0.16 -7.85
C VAL A 35 -7.31 -1.01 -9.11
N CYS A 36 -6.77 -0.48 -10.21
CA CYS A 36 -6.55 -1.21 -11.45
C CYS A 36 -5.05 -1.18 -11.76
N LYS A 37 -4.39 -2.33 -11.70
CA LYS A 37 -2.94 -2.44 -11.93
C LYS A 37 -2.68 -3.23 -13.21
N LYS A 38 -1.74 -2.74 -14.03
CA LYS A 38 -1.25 -3.47 -15.20
C LYS A 38 -0.29 -4.56 -14.74
N LEU A 39 -0.34 -5.73 -15.36
CA LEU A 39 0.65 -6.78 -15.14
C LEU A 39 1.89 -6.53 -16.01
N ASP A 40 3.04 -6.96 -15.52
CA ASP A 40 4.34 -6.84 -16.21
C ASP A 40 4.54 -7.89 -17.32
N VAL A 41 3.47 -8.60 -17.69
CA VAL A 41 3.44 -9.56 -18.81
C VAL A 41 2.47 -9.13 -19.91
N PRO A 42 2.84 -9.31 -21.19
CA PRO A 42 1.96 -9.01 -22.30
C PRO A 42 0.90 -10.10 -22.48
N TYR A 43 -0.18 -9.76 -23.19
CA TYR A 43 -1.08 -10.76 -23.75
C TYR A 43 -0.41 -11.37 -25.00
N CYS A 44 0.11 -12.58 -24.87
CA CYS A 44 0.75 -13.37 -25.93
C CYS A 44 0.34 -14.85 -25.80
N ASP A 45 0.88 -15.73 -26.66
CA ASP A 45 0.50 -17.16 -26.67
C ASP A 45 0.80 -17.88 -25.34
N GLU A 46 1.93 -17.57 -24.70
CA GLU A 46 2.29 -18.11 -23.37
C GLU A 46 1.31 -17.63 -22.28
N TYR A 47 0.96 -16.34 -22.33
CA TYR A 47 0.08 -15.68 -21.37
C TYR A 47 -1.33 -15.45 -21.91
N ARG A 48 -1.86 -16.41 -22.69
CA ARG A 48 -3.14 -16.24 -23.39
C ARG A 48 -4.36 -16.35 -22.48
N THR A 49 -4.20 -17.00 -21.32
CA THR A 49 -5.32 -17.35 -20.43
C THR A 49 -5.16 -16.70 -19.06
N VAL A 50 -6.29 -16.48 -18.38
CA VAL A 50 -6.28 -15.99 -16.99
C VAL A 50 -5.46 -16.91 -16.08
N ARG A 51 -5.48 -18.24 -16.34
CA ARG A 51 -4.72 -19.21 -15.55
C ARG A 51 -3.21 -19.02 -15.70
N SER A 52 -2.72 -18.71 -16.91
CA SER A 52 -1.28 -18.52 -17.13
C SER A 52 -0.74 -17.22 -16.55
N VAL A 53 -1.60 -16.23 -16.26
CA VAL A 53 -1.18 -14.99 -15.59
C VAL A 53 -1.51 -14.94 -14.10
N LYS A 54 -2.11 -16.00 -13.55
CA LYS A 54 -2.61 -15.99 -12.17
C LYS A 54 -1.50 -15.81 -11.14
N SER A 55 -0.33 -16.42 -11.32
CA SER A 55 0.81 -16.28 -10.41
C SER A 55 1.24 -14.83 -10.23
N PHE A 56 1.31 -14.05 -11.32
CA PHE A 56 1.63 -12.62 -11.28
C PHE A 56 0.59 -11.82 -10.51
N VAL A 57 -0.68 -12.22 -10.58
CA VAL A 57 -1.75 -11.59 -9.80
C VAL A 57 -1.65 -11.96 -8.34
N ASP A 58 -1.38 -13.23 -8.03
CA ASP A 58 -1.22 -13.71 -6.66
C ASP A 58 -0.04 -12.98 -5.98
N GLU A 59 1.07 -12.71 -6.69
CA GLU A 59 2.18 -11.89 -6.20
C GLU A 59 1.77 -10.44 -5.89
N ILE A 60 0.96 -9.81 -6.76
CA ILE A 60 0.43 -8.45 -6.54
C ILE A 60 -0.51 -8.41 -5.33
N LEU A 61 -1.34 -9.46 -5.15
CA LEU A 61 -2.35 -9.52 -4.10
C LEU A 61 -1.81 -10.07 -2.78
N ALA A 62 -0.67 -10.75 -2.76
CA ALA A 62 -0.03 -11.26 -1.55
C ALA A 62 0.09 -10.21 -0.42
N PRO A 63 0.62 -8.98 -0.65
CA PRO A 63 0.71 -7.97 0.40
C PRO A 63 -0.67 -7.45 0.87
N VAL A 64 -1.63 -7.36 -0.05
CA VAL A 64 -3.02 -6.95 0.24
C VAL A 64 -3.72 -8.00 1.11
N ASN A 65 -3.57 -9.27 0.75
CA ASN A 65 -4.21 -10.40 1.43
C ASN A 65 -3.53 -10.73 2.77
N GLY A 66 -2.22 -10.52 2.86
CA GLY A 66 -1.44 -10.70 4.09
C GLY A 66 -1.64 -9.58 5.12
N GLY A 67 -2.36 -8.51 4.77
CA GLY A 67 -2.52 -7.36 5.66
C GLY A 67 -1.24 -6.60 5.97
N LEU A 68 -0.20 -6.83 5.15
CA LEU A 68 1.13 -6.22 5.30
C LEU A 68 1.14 -4.79 4.77
N LEU A 69 0.15 -4.40 3.97
CA LEU A 69 -0.06 -3.02 3.58
C LEU A 69 -0.64 -2.24 4.77
N ASN A 70 0.24 -1.65 5.57
CA ASN A 70 -0.15 -0.56 6.44
C ASN A 70 -0.49 0.64 5.54
N PRO A 71 -1.72 1.16 5.53
CA PRO A 71 -2.07 2.34 4.75
C PRO A 71 -1.16 3.54 5.05
N GLN A 72 -0.59 3.62 6.27
CA GLN A 72 0.40 4.63 6.63
C GLN A 72 1.71 4.51 5.84
N SER A 73 2.04 3.35 5.27
CA SER A 73 3.23 3.17 4.43
C SER A 73 3.16 3.89 3.08
N THR A 74 1.98 4.39 2.68
CA THR A 74 1.85 5.28 1.52
C THR A 74 2.04 6.76 1.84
N MET A 75 2.17 7.11 3.13
CA MET A 75 2.42 8.47 3.58
C MET A 75 3.88 8.87 3.31
N PRO A 76 4.17 10.11 2.89
CA PRO A 76 5.51 10.66 2.92
C PRO A 76 6.14 10.51 4.31
N ILE A 77 7.42 10.15 4.37
CA ILE A 77 8.09 9.94 5.66
C ILE A 77 8.05 11.20 6.54
N THR A 78 8.08 12.38 5.93
CA THR A 78 7.96 13.66 6.63
C THR A 78 6.62 13.80 7.34
N GLU A 79 5.54 13.53 6.61
CA GLU A 79 4.19 13.58 7.14
C GLU A 79 3.96 12.52 8.23
N PHE A 80 4.57 11.33 8.08
CA PHE A 80 4.50 10.30 9.10
C PHE A 80 5.19 10.72 10.40
N VAL A 81 6.39 11.29 10.29
CA VAL A 81 7.15 11.72 11.46
C VAL A 81 6.40 12.83 12.21
N GLU A 82 5.90 13.83 11.49
CA GLU A 82 5.23 14.99 12.07
C GLU A 82 3.84 14.68 12.63
N LYS A 83 3.03 13.89 11.92
CA LYS A 83 1.63 13.66 12.29
C LYS A 83 1.39 12.40 13.12
N VAL A 84 2.30 11.42 13.06
CA VAL A 84 2.11 10.12 13.72
C VAL A 84 3.21 9.84 14.73
N TYR A 85 4.48 9.79 14.30
CA TYR A 85 5.56 9.35 15.18
C TYR A 85 5.80 10.28 16.36
N LEU A 86 6.02 11.58 16.11
CA LEU A 86 6.29 12.55 17.16
C LEU A 86 5.09 12.69 18.13
N PRO A 87 3.83 12.85 17.69
CA PRO A 87 2.71 13.02 18.61
C PRO A 87 2.34 11.73 19.35
N GLU A 88 2.23 10.59 18.66
CA GLU A 88 1.65 9.38 19.25
C GLU A 88 2.66 8.54 20.04
N PHE A 89 3.93 8.55 19.62
CA PHE A 89 4.95 7.68 20.21
C PHE A 89 5.97 8.45 21.05
N VAL A 90 6.34 9.67 20.66
CA VAL A 90 7.33 10.45 21.42
C VAL A 90 6.63 11.29 22.49
N GLU A 91 5.66 12.12 22.13
CA GLU A 91 5.01 13.06 23.05
C GLU A 91 4.19 12.37 24.14
N LYS A 92 3.41 11.35 23.78
CA LYS A 92 2.56 10.63 24.73
C LYS A 92 3.31 9.64 25.63
N GLN A 93 4.44 9.11 25.17
CA GLN A 93 5.11 7.98 25.86
C GLN A 93 6.46 8.35 26.48
N LEU A 94 7.14 9.38 25.96
CA LEU A 94 8.47 9.76 26.43
C LEU A 94 8.44 11.06 27.24
N ARG A 95 9.56 11.34 27.93
CA ARG A 95 9.73 12.58 28.70
C ARG A 95 9.90 13.78 27.77
N ALA A 96 9.51 14.96 28.24
CA ALA A 96 9.63 16.21 27.48
C ALA A 96 11.06 16.50 26.97
N ALA A 97 12.09 16.12 27.73
CA ALA A 97 13.49 16.25 27.31
C ALA A 97 13.80 15.38 26.08
N SER A 98 13.26 14.15 26.03
CA SER A 98 13.39 13.26 24.88
C SER A 98 12.64 13.84 23.67
N LEU A 99 11.43 14.35 23.85
CA LEU A 99 10.68 15.00 22.77
C LEU A 99 11.45 16.16 22.13
N LYS A 100 12.07 17.02 22.96
CA LYS A 100 12.90 18.12 22.46
C LYS A 100 14.04 17.59 21.58
N GLN A 101 14.76 16.59 22.05
CA GLN A 101 15.88 16.02 21.29
C GLN A 101 15.45 15.39 19.97
N TYR A 102 14.33 14.66 19.94
CA TYR A 102 13.80 14.09 18.69
C TYR A 102 13.39 15.17 17.69
N ARG A 103 12.75 16.27 18.15
CA ARG A 103 12.42 17.41 17.27
C ARG A 103 13.66 18.12 16.75
N ASP A 104 14.66 18.35 17.60
CA ASP A 104 15.90 19.02 17.22
C ASP A 104 16.67 18.22 16.16
N VAL A 105 16.74 16.88 16.30
CA VAL A 105 17.38 16.01 15.30
C VAL A 105 16.60 15.97 13.99
N TRP A 106 15.27 15.97 14.04
CA TRP A 106 14.44 15.91 12.83
C TRP A 106 14.49 17.19 11.99
N ASN A 107 14.64 18.36 12.64
CA ASN A 107 14.64 19.66 11.98
C ASN A 107 16.04 20.11 11.49
N ASN A 108 17.07 19.28 11.63
CA ASN A 108 18.46 19.59 11.30
C ASN A 108 18.87 18.95 9.96
#